data_AF-A0A858RN92-F1
#
_entry.id   AF-A0A858RN92-F1
#
_cell.length_a   1.000
_cell.length_b   1.000
_cell.length_c   1.000
_cell.angle_alpha   90.00
_cell.angle_beta   90.00
_cell.angle_gamma   90.00
#
_symmetry.space_group_name_H-M   'P 1'
#
loop_
_entity.id
_entity.type
_entity.pdbx_description
1 polymer ?
#
loop_
_entity_poly.entity_id
_entity_poly.type
_entity_poly.pdbx_seq_one_letter_code
_entity_poly.pdbx_strand_id
1 'polypeptide(L)'
;MLRLVLAMLLTLAAPLVAQETKKITLRTLCFTHVNGIKMLYLPGEKPGEIAEVPLFTEVFSLPVVATVTGGKASFLLSKEPPAPGKTPPSLPPVSLPSSGKVLFLFLPNPGKEVPYQIVAMGDDEGSFPLGTTKAMNLTPANLRFDLGEFSEAKGIVVAPGKTAIIEQVRKVNHLNQFDAKVLYEAKPKEFTVFYNSRWRSVDGKRDIAIAYLDPTSKQPMVNLYEDAPPVVIPEKP
;
A
#
# COMPACT_ATOMS: atom_id res chain seq x y z
N MET A 1 58.61 6.65 44.47
CA MET A 1 58.16 7.02 43.11
C MET A 1 56.68 6.70 43.02
N LEU A 2 55.84 7.71 43.24
CA LEU A 2 54.40 7.63 43.38
C LEU A 2 53.87 8.80 42.56
N ARG A 3 53.28 8.57 41.39
CA ARG A 3 52.58 9.62 40.63
C ARG A 3 51.69 9.03 39.52
N LEU A 4 50.40 9.33 39.68
CA LEU A 4 49.37 9.47 38.65
C LEU A 4 48.97 8.22 37.85
N VAL A 5 48.11 7.40 38.47
CA VAL A 5 47.03 6.71 37.75
C VAL A 5 45.81 7.62 37.85
N LEU A 6 45.67 8.57 36.92
CA LEU A 6 44.55 9.51 36.89
C LEU A 6 43.67 9.23 35.66
N ALA A 7 42.57 8.55 35.94
CA ALA A 7 41.25 8.75 35.34
C ALA A 7 41.19 9.05 33.83
N MET A 8 41.02 7.98 33.04
CA MET A 8 40.33 8.07 31.76
C MET A 8 39.21 7.04 31.69
N LEU A 9 38.32 7.09 32.70
CA LEU A 9 36.98 6.50 32.62
C LEU A 9 36.12 7.47 31.79
N LEU A 10 36.39 7.58 30.48
CA LEU A 10 35.42 8.17 29.56
C LEU A 10 34.27 7.16 29.47
N THR A 11 33.23 7.45 30.23
CA THR A 11 31.92 6.81 30.15
C THR A 11 31.46 6.81 28.69
N LEU A 12 31.49 5.63 28.07
CA LEU A 12 30.68 5.34 26.88
C LEU A 12 29.21 5.43 27.31
N ALA A 13 28.67 6.64 27.36
CA ALA A 13 27.24 6.84 27.27
C ALA A 13 26.85 6.51 25.82
N ALA A 14 26.60 5.22 25.55
CA ALA A 14 25.92 4.84 24.33
C ALA A 14 24.59 5.61 24.33
N PRO A 15 24.31 6.46 23.33
CA PRO A 15 23.00 7.06 23.24
C PRO A 15 22.01 5.90 23.09
N LEU A 16 21.17 5.71 24.11
CA LEU A 16 19.91 5.00 23.93
C LEU A 16 19.17 5.80 22.86
N VAL A 17 19.31 5.38 21.60
CA VAL A 17 18.46 5.85 20.53
C VAL A 17 17.06 5.36 20.90
N ALA A 18 16.31 6.22 21.57
CA ALA A 18 14.90 5.99 21.84
C ALA A 18 14.26 5.72 20.48
N GLN A 19 13.82 4.48 20.25
CA GLN A 19 13.16 4.13 19.01
C GLN A 19 11.86 4.93 18.96
N GLU A 20 11.83 5.91 18.04
CA GLU A 20 10.71 6.82 17.92
C GLU A 20 9.45 6.00 17.66
N THR A 21 8.50 6.16 18.58
CA THR A 21 7.21 5.50 18.54
C THR A 21 6.21 6.50 17.96
N LYS A 22 5.58 6.14 16.85
CA LYS A 22 4.71 7.01 16.07
C LYS A 22 3.31 6.41 15.97
N LYS A 23 2.29 7.22 16.20
CA LYS A 23 0.90 6.87 15.93
C LYS A 23 0.62 7.02 14.43
N ILE A 24 -0.04 6.03 13.83
CA ILE A 24 -0.51 6.08 12.45
C ILE A 24 -1.99 5.72 12.37
N THR A 25 -2.66 6.24 11.35
CA THR A 25 -3.96 5.72 10.90
C THR A 25 -3.71 4.91 9.65
N LEU A 26 -4.19 3.68 9.61
CA LEU A 26 -3.97 2.79 8.48
C LEU A 26 -5.26 2.24 7.91
N ARG A 27 -5.25 2.00 6.60
CA ARG A 27 -6.22 1.16 5.91
C ARG A 27 -5.48 0.02 5.21
N THR A 28 -6.20 -1.04 4.89
CA THR A 28 -5.65 -2.18 4.17
C THR A 28 -6.47 -2.49 2.93
N LEU A 29 -5.79 -3.07 1.94
CA LEU A 29 -6.41 -3.78 0.84
C LEU A 29 -5.60 -5.06 0.62
N CYS A 30 -6.28 -6.20 0.61
CA CYS A 30 -5.67 -7.49 0.37
C CYS A 30 -5.99 -7.94 -1.05
N PHE A 31 -5.04 -8.52 -1.77
CA PHE A 31 -5.32 -8.96 -3.13
C PHE A 31 -6.11 -10.27 -3.16
N THR A 32 -5.75 -11.19 -2.26
CA THR A 32 -6.45 -12.46 -2.03
C THR A 32 -5.99 -13.05 -0.70
N HIS A 33 -6.83 -13.86 -0.06
CA HIS A 33 -6.45 -14.54 1.18
C HIS A 33 -5.53 -15.73 0.90
N VAL A 34 -4.34 -15.70 1.48
CA VAL A 34 -3.38 -16.80 1.48
C VAL A 34 -3.53 -17.60 2.77
N ASN A 35 -3.60 -18.93 2.67
CA ASN A 35 -3.71 -19.85 3.83
C ASN A 35 -4.86 -19.54 4.80
N GLY A 36 -5.95 -18.95 4.30
CA GLY A 36 -7.11 -18.58 5.12
C GLY A 36 -6.87 -17.39 6.07
N ILE A 37 -5.78 -16.64 5.89
CA ILE A 37 -5.46 -15.47 6.72
C ILE A 37 -6.35 -14.31 6.30
N LYS A 38 -7.30 -13.95 7.18
CA LYS A 38 -8.26 -12.85 7.00
C LYS A 38 -8.05 -11.67 7.93
N MET A 39 -7.14 -11.82 8.88
CA MET A 39 -6.87 -10.84 9.93
C MET A 39 -5.37 -10.88 10.28
N LEU A 40 -4.82 -9.70 10.54
CA LEU A 40 -3.49 -9.50 11.09
C LEU A 40 -3.61 -8.65 12.34
N TYR A 41 -2.52 -8.54 13.09
CA TYR A 41 -2.50 -7.73 14.31
C TYR A 41 -1.31 -6.78 14.33
N LEU A 42 -1.49 -5.64 14.99
CA LEU A 42 -0.43 -4.66 15.26
C LEU A 42 -0.54 -4.16 16.71
N PRO A 43 0.52 -3.57 17.28
CA PRO A 43 0.37 -2.76 18.49
C PRO A 43 -0.69 -1.67 18.27
N GLY A 44 -1.64 -1.60 19.20
CA GLY A 44 -2.76 -0.66 19.16
C GLY A 44 -2.37 0.78 19.48
N GLU A 45 -3.37 1.62 19.74
CA GLU A 45 -3.13 3.02 20.11
C GLU A 45 -2.45 3.14 21.48
N LYS A 46 -2.86 2.31 22.45
CA LYS A 46 -2.33 2.36 23.81
C LYS A 46 -1.30 1.25 24.06
N PRO A 47 -0.34 1.47 24.97
CA PRO A 47 0.59 0.41 25.37
C PRO A 47 -0.15 -0.84 25.85
N GLY A 48 0.22 -2.00 25.31
CA GLY A 48 -0.41 -3.29 25.63
C GLY A 48 -1.72 -3.59 24.88
N GLU A 49 -2.25 -2.62 24.12
CA GLU A 49 -3.37 -2.85 23.22
C GLU A 49 -2.90 -3.52 21.92
N ILE A 50 -3.77 -4.33 21.33
CA ILE A 50 -3.57 -4.92 20.01
C ILE A 50 -4.68 -4.43 19.09
N ALA A 51 -4.28 -3.82 17.98
CA ALA A 51 -5.18 -3.46 16.90
C ALA A 51 -5.42 -4.67 15.97
N GLU A 52 -6.68 -4.97 15.72
CA GLU A 52 -7.09 -5.93 14.69
C GLU A 52 -7.06 -5.25 13.32
N VAL A 53 -6.45 -5.94 12.36
CA VAL A 53 -6.28 -5.45 11.00
C VAL A 53 -6.97 -6.44 10.06
N PRO A 54 -8.26 -6.23 9.74
CA PRO A 54 -8.96 -7.09 8.80
C PRO A 54 -8.36 -6.96 7.39
N LEU A 55 -8.35 -8.06 6.65
CA LEU A 55 -7.89 -8.13 5.26
C LEU A 55 -9.09 -8.30 4.34
N PHE A 56 -9.54 -7.23 3.71
CA PHE A 56 -10.61 -7.26 2.71
C PHE A 56 -10.05 -7.33 1.30
N THR A 57 -10.70 -8.10 0.41
CA THR A 57 -10.22 -8.35 -0.96
C THR A 57 -10.88 -7.50 -2.04
N GLU A 58 -12.06 -6.96 -1.73
CA GLU A 58 -12.89 -6.22 -2.69
C GLU A 58 -12.95 -4.73 -2.38
N VAL A 59 -12.72 -4.36 -1.13
CA VAL A 59 -12.84 -3.00 -0.62
C VAL A 59 -11.70 -2.68 0.34
N PHE A 60 -11.44 -1.40 0.53
CA PHE A 60 -10.52 -0.94 1.57
C PHE A 60 -11.11 -1.19 2.96
N SER A 61 -10.27 -1.52 3.93
CA SER A 61 -10.69 -1.59 5.32
C SER A 61 -11.14 -0.22 5.83
N LEU A 62 -11.94 -0.24 6.91
CA LEU A 62 -12.09 0.94 7.73
C LEU A 62 -10.74 1.38 8.32
N PRO A 63 -10.56 2.68 8.63
CA PRO A 63 -9.35 3.16 9.29
C PRO A 63 -9.13 2.46 10.64
N VAL A 64 -7.91 1.99 10.85
CA VAL A 64 -7.42 1.42 12.11
C VAL A 64 -6.32 2.31 12.65
N VAL A 65 -6.34 2.58 13.94
CA VAL A 65 -5.29 3.36 14.60
C VAL A 65 -4.30 2.40 15.24
N ALA A 66 -3.02 2.58 14.96
CA ALA A 66 -1.96 1.73 15.46
C ALA A 66 -0.71 2.53 15.81
N THR A 67 0.14 1.90 16.61
CA THR A 67 1.44 2.44 17.00
C THR A 67 2.56 1.65 16.34
N VAL A 68 3.51 2.35 15.76
CA VAL A 68 4.68 1.78 15.09
C VAL A 68 5.97 2.30 15.71
N THR A 69 7.03 1.51 15.64
CA THR A 69 8.31 1.83 16.28
C THR A 69 9.42 1.83 15.22
N GLY A 70 10.27 2.86 15.24
CA GLY A 70 11.40 2.97 14.31
C GLY A 70 10.98 3.15 12.85
N GLY A 71 9.81 3.77 12.61
CA GLY A 71 9.32 4.06 11.26
C GLY A 71 8.95 2.83 10.41
N LYS A 72 8.71 1.68 11.05
CA LYS A 72 8.33 0.43 10.38
C LYS A 72 7.10 -0.20 11.01
N ALA A 73 6.21 -0.76 10.19
CA ALA A 73 5.12 -1.60 10.65
C ALA A 73 5.51 -3.08 10.56
N SER A 74 5.18 -3.87 11.58
CA SER A 74 5.43 -5.31 11.64
C SER A 74 4.15 -6.03 12.03
N PHE A 75 3.47 -6.61 11.05
CA PHE A 75 2.17 -7.25 11.24
C PHE A 75 2.35 -8.66 11.83
N LEU A 76 1.60 -8.96 12.86
CA LEU A 76 1.64 -10.25 13.54
C LEU A 76 0.68 -11.23 12.84
N LEU A 77 1.19 -12.43 12.55
CA LEU A 77 0.46 -13.56 12.00
C LEU A 77 -0.04 -14.42 13.15
N SER A 78 -1.31 -14.26 13.50
CA SER A 78 -1.95 -15.08 14.51
C SER A 78 -3.40 -15.38 14.11
N LYS A 79 -3.95 -16.49 14.61
CA LYS A 79 -5.38 -16.81 14.45
C LYS A 79 -6.25 -16.08 15.47
N GLU A 80 -5.65 -15.67 16.59
CA GLU A 80 -6.28 -14.99 17.71
C GLU A 80 -5.40 -13.81 18.14
N PRO A 81 -5.95 -12.78 18.81
CA PRO A 81 -5.15 -11.68 19.33
C PRO A 81 -4.00 -12.21 20.21
N PRO A 82 -2.74 -11.85 19.92
CA PRO A 82 -1.61 -12.34 20.70
C PRO A 82 -1.71 -11.89 22.16
N ALA A 83 -1.52 -12.84 23.08
CA ALA A 83 -1.48 -12.54 24.50
C ALA A 83 -0.25 -11.67 24.84
N PRO A 84 -0.35 -10.75 25.82
CA PRO A 84 0.78 -9.95 26.27
C PRO A 84 2.00 -10.82 26.62
N GLY A 85 3.18 -10.46 26.09
CA GLY A 85 4.43 -11.19 26.34
C GLY A 85 4.69 -12.40 25.46
N LYS A 86 3.77 -12.79 24.55
CA LYS A 86 4.06 -13.77 23.50
C LYS A 86 4.46 -13.06 22.22
N THR A 87 5.51 -13.56 21.55
CA THR A 87 5.94 -13.09 20.23
C THR A 87 5.37 -14.03 19.17
N PRO A 88 4.19 -13.75 18.60
CA PRO A 88 3.70 -14.55 17.47
C PRO A 88 4.63 -14.38 16.26
N PRO A 89 4.57 -15.31 15.28
CA PRO A 89 5.19 -15.08 13.99
C PRO A 89 4.75 -13.73 13.40
N SER A 90 5.65 -13.03 12.71
CA SER A 90 5.35 -11.73 12.11
C SER A 90 5.76 -11.70 10.64
N LEU A 91 5.08 -10.85 9.89
CA LEU A 91 5.52 -10.48 8.55
C LEU A 91 6.78 -9.61 8.64
N PRO A 92 7.63 -9.60 7.61
CA PRO A 92 8.82 -8.76 7.59
C PRO A 92 8.44 -7.29 7.79
N PRO A 93 9.19 -6.51 8.60
CA PRO A 93 8.89 -5.10 8.81
C PRO A 93 8.90 -4.30 7.51
N VAL A 94 7.87 -3.48 7.28
CA VAL A 94 7.74 -2.61 6.11
C VAL A 94 7.99 -1.16 6.52
N SER A 95 8.83 -0.45 5.75
CA SER A 95 9.08 0.98 5.97
C SER A 95 7.85 1.81 5.66
N LEU A 96 7.56 2.79 6.51
CA LEU A 96 6.42 3.67 6.34
C LEU A 96 6.73 4.82 5.38
N PRO A 97 5.73 5.29 4.60
CA PRO A 97 5.82 6.57 3.93
C PRO A 97 5.89 7.71 4.97
N SER A 98 6.27 8.91 4.53
CA SER A 98 6.33 10.09 5.41
C SER A 98 4.97 10.47 6.04
N SER A 99 3.86 10.01 5.45
CA SER A 99 2.49 10.29 5.90
C SER A 99 2.16 9.66 7.26
N GLY A 100 1.23 10.29 7.99
CA GLY A 100 0.56 9.71 9.16
C GLY A 100 -0.64 8.81 8.80
N LYS A 101 -1.13 8.89 7.55
CA LYS A 101 -2.17 8.02 6.99
C LYS A 101 -1.54 7.06 5.99
N VAL A 102 -1.68 5.76 6.22
CA VAL A 102 -0.96 4.74 5.44
C VAL A 102 -1.92 3.69 4.90
N LEU A 103 -1.86 3.44 3.60
CA LEU A 103 -2.52 2.31 2.98
C LEU A 103 -1.51 1.17 2.83
N PHE A 104 -1.85 0.01 3.38
CA PHE A 104 -1.08 -1.21 3.20
C PHE A 104 -1.76 -2.13 2.19
N LEU A 105 -1.05 -2.44 1.11
CA LEU A 105 -1.47 -3.44 0.13
C LEU A 105 -0.80 -4.78 0.46
N PHE A 106 -1.62 -5.82 0.62
CA PHE A 106 -1.15 -7.19 0.88
C PHE A 106 -1.24 -8.01 -0.39
N LEU A 107 -0.07 -8.25 -1.00
CA LEU A 107 0.08 -9.02 -2.22
C LEU A 107 0.51 -10.45 -1.87
N PRO A 108 -0.04 -11.49 -2.51
CA PRO A 108 0.41 -12.86 -2.30
C PRO A 108 1.90 -13.01 -2.59
N ASN A 109 2.59 -13.82 -1.78
CA ASN A 109 4.02 -14.07 -1.94
C ASN A 109 4.29 -15.57 -2.18
N PRO A 110 3.85 -16.12 -3.33
CA PRO A 110 3.92 -17.55 -3.59
C PRO A 110 5.37 -18.05 -3.60
N GLY A 111 5.59 -19.22 -3.00
CA GLY A 111 6.92 -19.83 -2.91
C GLY A 111 7.86 -19.18 -1.89
N LYS A 112 7.37 -18.30 -1.02
CA LYS A 112 8.11 -17.75 0.13
C LYS A 112 7.51 -18.25 1.44
N GLU A 113 8.31 -18.18 2.51
CA GLU A 113 7.91 -18.59 3.87
C GLU A 113 6.81 -17.69 4.43
N VAL A 114 6.86 -16.39 4.14
CA VAL A 114 5.85 -15.42 4.56
C VAL A 114 4.76 -15.29 3.50
N PRO A 115 3.46 -15.29 3.88
CA PRO A 115 2.34 -15.42 2.94
C PRO A 115 2.13 -14.18 2.06
N TYR A 116 2.57 -13.01 2.52
CA TYR A 116 2.33 -11.74 1.85
C TYR A 116 3.62 -10.93 1.67
N GLN A 117 3.68 -10.22 0.54
CA GLN A 117 4.51 -9.06 0.33
C GLN A 117 3.65 -7.82 0.63
N ILE A 118 4.19 -6.87 1.39
CA ILE A 118 3.46 -5.67 1.81
C ILE A 118 4.01 -4.46 1.07
N VAL A 119 3.12 -3.65 0.49
CA VAL A 119 3.44 -2.32 -0.04
C VAL A 119 2.76 -1.28 0.85
N ALA A 120 3.56 -0.39 1.45
CA ALA A 120 3.05 0.73 2.22
C ALA A 120 3.10 2.01 1.39
N MET A 121 2.01 2.78 1.40
CA MET A 121 1.93 4.05 0.68
C MET A 121 1.14 5.08 1.46
N GLY A 122 1.42 6.36 1.20
CA GLY A 122 0.66 7.44 1.80
C GLY A 122 -0.79 7.40 1.32
N ASP A 123 -1.71 7.64 2.26
CA ASP A 123 -3.15 7.59 2.05
C ASP A 123 -3.85 8.93 2.35
N ASP A 124 -3.06 9.96 2.67
CA ASP A 124 -3.55 11.34 2.72
C ASP A 124 -3.65 11.96 1.32
N GLU A 125 -4.43 13.03 1.19
CA GLU A 125 -4.63 13.73 -0.08
C GLU A 125 -3.38 14.42 -0.63
N GLY A 126 -2.38 14.72 0.22
CA GLY A 126 -1.10 15.27 -0.24
C GLY A 126 -0.25 14.25 -1.00
N SER A 127 -0.30 12.97 -0.59
CA SER A 127 0.42 11.88 -1.24
C SER A 127 -0.41 11.09 -2.25
N PHE A 128 -1.74 11.13 -2.13
CA PHE A 128 -2.67 10.51 -3.05
C PHE A 128 -3.95 11.36 -3.17
N PRO A 129 -3.94 12.38 -4.05
CA PRO A 129 -5.05 13.32 -4.18
C PRO A 129 -6.34 12.70 -4.74
N LEU A 130 -7.49 13.26 -4.37
CA LEU A 130 -8.78 12.92 -4.98
C LEU A 130 -8.78 13.18 -6.50
N GLY A 131 -9.59 12.44 -7.24
CA GLY A 131 -9.68 12.48 -8.71
C GLY A 131 -8.53 11.79 -9.43
N THR A 132 -7.49 11.31 -8.73
CA THR A 132 -6.32 10.67 -9.34
C THR A 132 -6.42 9.15 -9.39
N THR A 133 -5.68 8.55 -10.34
CA THR A 133 -5.47 7.10 -10.40
C THR A 133 -4.03 6.76 -10.01
N LYS A 134 -3.83 5.91 -9.01
CA LYS A 134 -2.54 5.31 -8.69
C LYS A 134 -2.37 4.02 -9.50
N ALA A 135 -1.52 4.08 -10.52
CA ALA A 135 -1.15 2.93 -11.32
C ALA A 135 0.01 2.17 -10.66
N MET A 136 -0.12 0.85 -10.52
CA MET A 136 0.89 -0.04 -9.94
C MET A 136 1.22 -1.15 -10.92
N ASN A 137 2.52 -1.35 -11.15
CA ASN A 137 3.01 -2.42 -12.02
C ASN A 137 3.69 -3.52 -11.20
N LEU A 138 3.02 -4.66 -11.04
CA LEU A 138 3.56 -5.87 -10.43
C LEU A 138 4.03 -6.90 -11.46
N THR A 139 4.03 -6.54 -12.75
CA THR A 139 4.51 -7.38 -13.84
C THR A 139 6.02 -7.20 -14.04
N PRO A 140 6.70 -8.14 -14.72
CA PRO A 140 8.15 -8.05 -14.94
C PRO A 140 8.56 -7.15 -16.12
N ALA A 141 7.61 -6.56 -16.86
CA ALA A 141 7.90 -5.66 -17.98
C ALA A 141 7.36 -4.25 -17.72
N ASN A 142 7.79 -3.27 -18.50
CA ASN A 142 7.17 -1.95 -18.43
C ASN A 142 5.71 -2.04 -18.90
N LEU A 143 4.86 -1.27 -18.24
CA LEU A 143 3.47 -1.08 -18.65
C LEU A 143 3.26 0.35 -19.09
N ARG A 144 2.41 0.57 -20.09
CA ARG A 144 1.91 1.90 -20.41
C ARG A 144 0.42 1.97 -20.09
N PHE A 145 0.04 2.96 -19.28
CA PHE A 145 -1.34 3.27 -18.96
C PHE A 145 -1.80 4.40 -19.89
N ASP A 146 -2.68 4.04 -20.82
CA ASP A 146 -3.32 4.94 -21.76
C ASP A 146 -4.74 5.24 -21.25
N LEU A 147 -4.90 6.35 -20.52
CA LEU A 147 -6.13 6.72 -19.82
C LEU A 147 -6.73 7.99 -20.43
N GLY A 148 -7.74 7.85 -21.28
CA GLY A 148 -8.43 8.96 -21.93
C GLY A 148 -7.46 9.88 -22.67
N GLU A 149 -7.31 11.13 -22.21
CA GLU A 149 -6.41 12.11 -22.84
C GLU A 149 -4.92 11.88 -22.56
N PHE A 150 -4.58 11.02 -21.59
CA PHE A 150 -3.24 10.52 -21.33
C PHE A 150 -3.00 9.21 -22.09
N SER A 151 -3.08 9.25 -23.41
CA SER A 151 -2.92 8.07 -24.28
C SER A 151 -1.75 8.24 -25.25
N GLU A 152 -1.31 7.11 -25.84
CA GLU A 152 -0.25 7.07 -26.86
C GLU A 152 1.05 7.72 -26.37
N ALA A 153 1.51 8.81 -27.01
CA ALA A 153 2.72 9.54 -26.62
C ALA A 153 2.61 10.21 -25.24
N LYS A 154 1.38 10.38 -24.72
CA LYS A 154 1.11 10.92 -23.37
C LYS A 154 0.78 9.85 -22.34
N GLY A 155 0.78 8.57 -22.75
CA GLY A 155 0.57 7.45 -21.86
C GLY A 155 1.65 7.38 -20.79
N ILE A 156 1.29 6.97 -19.58
CA ILE A 156 2.22 6.91 -18.45
C ILE A 156 2.88 5.54 -18.42
N VAL A 157 4.20 5.51 -18.61
CA VAL A 157 4.99 4.29 -18.51
C VAL A 157 5.38 4.03 -17.06
N VAL A 158 5.03 2.85 -16.55
CA VAL A 158 5.32 2.41 -15.18
C VAL A 158 6.23 1.18 -15.25
N ALA A 159 7.43 1.31 -14.70
CA ALA A 159 8.42 0.22 -14.68
C ALA A 159 8.05 -0.90 -13.69
N PRO A 160 8.63 -2.10 -13.84
CA PRO A 160 8.41 -3.22 -12.91
C PRO A 160 8.61 -2.84 -11.44
N GLY A 161 7.63 -3.17 -10.60
CA GLY A 161 7.65 -2.87 -9.17
C GLY A 161 7.51 -1.39 -8.82
N LYS A 162 7.17 -0.53 -9.79
CA LYS A 162 6.96 0.91 -9.57
C LYS A 162 5.48 1.28 -9.58
N THR A 163 5.22 2.49 -9.13
CA THR A 163 3.91 3.13 -9.14
C THR A 163 4.00 4.50 -9.79
N ALA A 164 2.89 4.97 -10.35
CA ALA A 164 2.72 6.35 -10.79
C ALA A 164 1.36 6.90 -10.34
N ILE A 165 1.30 8.21 -10.10
CA ILE A 165 0.04 8.93 -9.99
C ILE A 165 -0.29 9.48 -11.37
N ILE A 166 -1.48 9.17 -11.85
CA ILE A 166 -2.04 9.71 -13.09
C ILE A 166 -3.12 10.71 -12.68
N GLU A 167 -2.99 11.93 -13.19
CA GLU A 167 -3.94 13.00 -12.92
C GLU A 167 -5.34 12.66 -13.45
N GLN A 168 -6.32 13.42 -13.00
CA GLN A 168 -7.70 13.20 -13.39
C GLN A 168 -7.90 13.40 -14.90
N VAL A 169 -8.52 12.42 -15.55
CA VAL A 169 -8.96 12.55 -16.95
C VAL A 169 -10.16 13.49 -17.02
N ARG A 170 -10.03 14.59 -17.76
CA ARG A 170 -11.08 15.62 -17.92
C ARG A 170 -11.90 15.43 -19.20
N LYS A 171 -11.31 14.84 -20.25
CA LYS A 171 -12.04 14.49 -21.48
C LYS A 171 -12.83 13.20 -21.30
N VAL A 172 -14.09 13.35 -20.93
CA VAL A 172 -15.02 12.24 -20.68
C VAL A 172 -16.29 12.34 -21.53
N ASN A 173 -17.01 11.23 -21.66
CA ASN A 173 -18.34 11.22 -22.28
C ASN A 173 -19.44 11.70 -21.30
N HIS A 174 -20.70 11.69 -21.75
CA HIS A 174 -21.86 12.11 -20.95
C HIS A 174 -22.13 11.28 -19.67
N LEU A 175 -21.46 10.15 -19.49
CA LEU A 175 -21.53 9.30 -18.30
C LEU A 175 -20.27 9.47 -17.41
N ASN A 176 -19.49 10.51 -17.64
CA ASN A 176 -18.18 10.74 -17.02
C ASN A 176 -17.19 9.59 -17.23
N GLN A 177 -17.28 8.87 -18.35
CA GLN A 177 -16.39 7.76 -18.68
C GLN A 177 -15.31 8.14 -19.69
N PHE A 178 -14.17 7.47 -19.60
CA PHE A 178 -13.08 7.52 -20.57
C PHE A 178 -12.59 6.10 -20.89
N ASP A 179 -11.94 5.95 -22.05
CA ASP A 179 -11.32 4.69 -22.44
C ASP A 179 -10.02 4.48 -21.65
N ALA A 180 -9.89 3.32 -21.01
CA ALA A 180 -8.74 2.93 -20.21
C ALA A 180 -8.09 1.70 -20.82
N LYS A 181 -6.87 1.87 -21.34
CA LYS A 181 -6.07 0.79 -21.92
C LYS A 181 -4.79 0.63 -21.10
N VAL A 182 -4.45 -0.62 -20.81
CA VAL A 182 -3.13 -0.95 -20.25
C VAL A 182 -2.40 -1.82 -21.25
N LEU A 183 -1.19 -1.39 -21.58
CA LEU A 183 -0.35 -2.02 -22.58
C LEU A 183 0.88 -2.63 -21.91
N TYR A 184 1.25 -3.82 -22.35
CA TYR A 184 2.41 -4.57 -21.90
C TYR A 184 3.54 -4.42 -22.91
N GLU A 185 4.75 -4.09 -22.46
CA GLU A 185 5.93 -4.04 -23.31
C GLU A 185 6.44 -5.47 -23.61
N ALA A 186 5.99 -6.04 -24.72
CA ALA A 186 6.37 -7.41 -25.12
C ALA A 186 7.80 -7.48 -25.67
N LYS A 187 8.27 -6.38 -26.28
CA LYS A 187 9.65 -6.15 -26.72
C LYS A 187 10.02 -4.69 -26.47
N PRO A 188 11.31 -4.31 -26.44
CA PRO A 188 11.70 -2.93 -26.19
C PRO A 188 10.95 -1.94 -27.08
N LYS A 189 10.18 -1.05 -26.44
CA LYS A 189 9.31 -0.02 -27.01
C LYS A 189 8.11 -0.52 -27.82
N GLU A 190 7.84 -1.82 -27.80
CA GLU A 190 6.74 -2.46 -28.51
C GLU A 190 5.63 -2.83 -27.52
N PHE A 191 4.59 -2.00 -27.46
CA PHE A 191 3.49 -2.12 -26.50
C PHE A 191 2.28 -2.80 -27.11
N THR A 192 1.77 -3.84 -26.44
CA THR A 192 0.55 -4.56 -26.84
C THR A 192 -0.54 -4.38 -25.80
N VAL A 193 -1.75 -4.03 -26.24
CA VAL A 193 -2.91 -3.90 -25.34
C VAL A 193 -3.29 -5.27 -24.78
N PHE A 194 -3.37 -5.39 -23.47
CA PHE A 194 -3.90 -6.60 -22.81
C PHE A 194 -5.14 -6.30 -21.95
N TYR A 195 -5.35 -5.03 -21.59
CA TYR A 195 -6.53 -4.57 -20.88
C TYR A 195 -7.14 -3.40 -21.65
N ASN A 196 -8.44 -3.46 -21.86
CA ASN A 196 -9.22 -2.39 -22.48
C ASN A 196 -10.60 -2.36 -21.84
N SER A 197 -10.93 -1.25 -21.18
CA SER A 197 -12.21 -1.05 -20.50
C SER A 197 -12.60 0.42 -20.53
N ARG A 198 -13.73 0.75 -19.90
CA ARG A 198 -14.11 2.13 -19.61
C ARG A 198 -14.14 2.37 -18.12
N TRP A 199 -13.47 3.43 -17.68
CA TRP A 199 -13.43 3.85 -16.28
C TRP A 199 -14.17 5.18 -16.12
N ARG A 200 -14.60 5.47 -14.90
CA ARG A 200 -15.28 6.73 -14.56
C ARG A 200 -14.30 7.72 -13.95
N SER A 201 -14.29 8.95 -14.46
CA SER A 201 -13.60 10.08 -13.84
C SER A 201 -14.56 10.77 -12.88
N VAL A 202 -14.26 10.72 -11.58
CA VAL A 202 -15.07 11.35 -10.54
C VAL A 202 -14.12 12.07 -9.59
N ASP A 203 -14.27 13.39 -9.46
CA ASP A 203 -13.40 14.25 -8.64
C ASP A 203 -13.38 13.82 -7.17
N GLY A 204 -14.49 13.24 -6.68
CA GLY A 204 -14.65 12.82 -5.29
C GLY A 204 -14.16 11.41 -4.96
N LYS A 205 -13.48 10.69 -5.86
CA LYS A 205 -12.90 9.35 -5.57
C LYS A 205 -11.45 9.27 -6.01
N ARG A 206 -10.74 8.27 -5.52
CA ARG A 206 -9.41 7.88 -5.99
C ARG A 206 -9.48 6.47 -6.54
N ASP A 207 -8.65 6.15 -7.52
CA ASP A 207 -8.59 4.81 -8.08
C ASP A 207 -7.21 4.19 -7.90
N ILE A 208 -7.15 2.91 -7.56
CA ILE A 208 -5.90 2.14 -7.59
C ILE A 208 -6.02 1.08 -8.67
N ALA A 209 -5.21 1.22 -9.72
CA ALA A 209 -5.10 0.27 -10.81
C ALA A 209 -3.86 -0.61 -10.59
N ILE A 210 -4.07 -1.88 -10.23
CA ILE A 210 -3.00 -2.84 -9.97
C ILE A 210 -2.91 -3.80 -11.15
N ALA A 211 -1.82 -3.70 -11.91
CA ALA A 211 -1.52 -4.63 -12.99
C ALA A 211 -0.56 -5.73 -12.51
N TYR A 212 -0.89 -6.98 -12.80
CA TYR A 212 -0.16 -8.16 -12.31
C TYR A 212 -0.21 -9.31 -13.33
N LEU A 213 0.63 -10.33 -13.16
CA LEU A 213 0.49 -11.59 -13.89
C LEU A 213 -0.38 -12.54 -13.08
N ASP A 214 -1.49 -13.00 -13.67
CA ASP A 214 -2.33 -13.99 -13.03
C ASP A 214 -1.54 -15.28 -12.76
N PRO A 215 -1.48 -15.77 -11.51
CA PRO A 215 -0.65 -16.92 -11.16
C PRO A 215 -1.06 -18.20 -11.92
N THR A 216 -2.31 -18.31 -12.35
CA THR A 216 -2.84 -19.50 -13.05
C THR A 216 -2.55 -19.43 -14.55
N SER A 217 -3.05 -18.40 -15.23
CA SER A 217 -2.96 -18.26 -16.70
C SER A 217 -1.65 -17.65 -17.18
N LYS A 218 -0.87 -17.04 -16.28
CA LYS A 218 0.33 -16.23 -16.57
C LYS A 218 0.07 -15.04 -17.48
N GLN A 219 -1.20 -14.70 -17.71
CA GLN A 219 -1.58 -13.54 -18.50
C GLN A 219 -1.58 -12.28 -17.63
N PRO A 220 -1.22 -11.12 -18.20
CA PRO A 220 -1.35 -9.86 -17.49
C PRO A 220 -2.84 -9.51 -17.28
N MET A 221 -3.16 -9.06 -16.07
CA MET A 221 -4.49 -8.64 -15.65
C MET A 221 -4.43 -7.29 -14.94
N VAL A 222 -5.57 -6.61 -14.82
CA VAL A 222 -5.71 -5.34 -14.08
C VAL A 222 -6.90 -5.45 -13.14
N ASN A 223 -6.66 -5.19 -11.86
CA ASN A 223 -7.71 -4.92 -10.89
C ASN A 223 -7.81 -3.41 -10.65
N LEU A 224 -9.03 -2.88 -10.69
CA LEU A 224 -9.32 -1.48 -10.38
C LEU A 224 -10.10 -1.43 -9.07
N TYR A 225 -9.58 -0.69 -8.11
CA TYR A 225 -10.23 -0.45 -6.82
C TYR A 225 -10.63 1.02 -6.73
N GLU A 226 -11.92 1.27 -6.59
CA GLU A 226 -12.46 2.63 -6.38
C GLU A 226 -12.46 2.94 -4.88
N ASP A 227 -11.83 4.04 -4.49
CA ASP A 227 -11.75 4.55 -3.12
C ASP A 227 -12.49 5.88 -3.03
N ALA A 228 -13.76 5.82 -2.64
CA ALA A 228 -14.54 7.00 -2.34
C ALA A 228 -14.55 7.24 -0.82
N PRO A 229 -14.39 8.49 -0.36
CA PRO A 229 -14.59 8.82 1.04
C PRO A 229 -16.04 8.50 1.43
N PRO A 230 -16.28 8.15 2.72
CA PRO A 230 -17.62 7.85 3.19
C PRO A 230 -18.55 9.05 2.97
N VAL A 231 -19.76 8.77 2.47
CA VAL A 231 -20.80 9.80 2.30
C VAL A 231 -21.24 10.26 3.68
N VAL A 232 -21.00 11.54 3.99
CA VAL A 232 -21.58 12.17 5.19
C VAL A 232 -23.05 12.44 4.88
N ILE A 233 -23.94 11.62 5.44
CA ILE A 233 -25.37 11.90 5.40
C ILE A 233 -25.60 13.07 6.35
N PRO A 234 -26.08 14.23 5.89
CA PRO A 234 -26.36 15.35 6.80
C PRO A 234 -27.39 14.89 7.83
N GLU A 235 -27.10 15.15 9.11
CA GLU A 235 -28.08 14.94 10.17
C GLU A 235 -29.32 15.76 9.85
N LYS A 236 -30.49 15.13 9.92
CA LYS A 236 -31.77 15.79 9.65
C LYS A 236 -31.88 16.98 10.64
N PRO A 237 -32.18 18.20 10.16
CA PRO A 237 -32.31 19.36 11.02
C PRO A 237 -33.40 19.18 12.07
#